data_AF-A0A976EG23-F1
#
_entry.id   AF-A0A976EG23-F1
#
_cell.length_a   1.000
_cell.length_b   1.000
_cell.length_c   1.000
_cell.angle_alpha   90.00
_cell.angle_beta   90.00
_cell.angle_gamma   90.00
#
_symmetry.space_group_name_H-M   'P 1'
#
loop_
_entity.id
_entity.type
_entity.pdbx_description
1 polymer ?
#
loop_
_entity_poly.entity_id
_entity_poly.type
_entity_poly.pdbx_seq_one_letter_code
_entity_poly.pdbx_strand_id
1 'polypeptide(L)'
;MATDCTVHFFWIDHATQEESLHNDNVSLAIQFGGRSDLSCTSKLGNGKMKTKTIISFFLAISTTCLYSQTFNQKYGNESDYKRLYYLNTQYINSWVHSDTATYNHLLWADDFVHQSGSTGLLFPKMQIGKIFGQPRLHEITYFYADEVQIRFISNDAALVFAEPPYLGINDKEETLSRYNDVYIRRNGAWICVSANITNIGSKAAKFSKTPEFVTLISYKKGTEKDIEILENLNQKHAEAFMKSNPALLKDILADDFILLSSNGQLYEREVVLRNLTGKTNKIESYKIENQQIRFVADDVAMIHAAIIVNNKIGVQYNDIYVKRGETWVCVSGNNTLINN
;
A
#
# COMPACT_ATOMS: atom_id res chain seq x y z
N MET A 1 31.20 39.54 -16.37
CA MET A 1 30.91 38.40 -17.26
C MET A 1 29.86 37.57 -16.55
N ALA A 2 28.60 37.80 -16.89
CA ALA A 2 27.45 37.00 -16.46
C ALA A 2 26.81 36.52 -17.76
N THR A 3 26.73 35.20 -17.93
CA THR A 3 25.96 34.59 -19.01
C THR A 3 24.68 34.07 -18.38
N ASP A 4 23.60 34.83 -18.56
CA ASP A 4 22.23 34.39 -18.31
C ASP A 4 21.85 33.33 -19.34
N CYS A 5 21.41 32.16 -18.85
CA CYS A 5 20.69 31.18 -19.65
C CYS A 5 19.22 31.23 -19.24
N THR A 6 18.39 31.85 -20.07
CA THR A 6 16.93 31.83 -19.95
C THR A 6 16.40 30.61 -20.71
N VAL A 7 15.70 29.70 -20.01
CA VAL A 7 15.00 28.56 -20.64
C VAL A 7 13.53 28.95 -20.80
N HIS A 8 13.05 29.00 -22.04
CA HIS A 8 11.63 29.14 -22.35
C HIS A 8 10.95 27.77 -22.32
N PHE A 9 9.94 27.61 -21.46
CA PHE A 9 9.02 26.48 -21.51
C PHE A 9 7.82 26.85 -22.38
N PHE A 10 7.59 26.08 -23.45
CA PHE A 10 6.33 26.12 -24.21
C PHE A 10 5.32 25.19 -23.54
N TRP A 11 4.20 25.77 -23.12
CA TRP A 11 2.98 25.06 -22.73
C TRP A 11 2.26 24.60 -24.01
N ILE A 12 1.86 23.33 -24.06
CA ILE A 12 0.86 22.85 -25.03
C ILE A 12 -0.34 22.38 -24.20
N ASP A 13 -1.39 23.20 -24.21
CA ASP A 13 -2.72 22.83 -23.76
C ASP A 13 -3.33 21.84 -24.76
N HIS A 14 -3.83 20.70 -24.30
CA HIS A 14 -4.81 19.93 -25.06
C HIS A 14 -6.09 19.77 -24.25
N ALA A 15 -7.09 20.51 -24.73
CA ALA A 15 -8.48 20.41 -24.37
C ALA A 15 -9.11 19.12 -24.91
N THR A 16 -10.17 18.72 -24.22
CA THR A 16 -11.12 17.65 -24.50
C THR A 16 -11.79 17.76 -25.87
N GLN A 17 -11.94 16.63 -26.57
CA GLN A 17 -13.13 16.39 -27.39
C GLN A 17 -13.43 14.89 -27.55
N GLU A 18 -14.67 14.52 -27.24
CA GLU A 18 -15.30 13.26 -27.60
C GLU A 18 -15.48 13.18 -29.12
N GLU A 19 -15.23 12.00 -29.71
CA GLU A 19 -16.07 11.49 -30.80
C GLU A 19 -15.86 9.99 -31.00
N SER A 20 -16.98 9.30 -31.21
CA SER A 20 -17.12 7.86 -31.44
C SER A 20 -16.78 7.46 -32.88
N LEU A 21 -16.14 6.30 -33.08
CA LEU A 21 -16.61 5.15 -33.89
C LEU A 21 -15.47 4.24 -34.41
N HIS A 22 -15.68 2.94 -34.17
CA HIS A 22 -15.31 1.75 -34.96
C HIS A 22 -13.84 1.38 -35.27
N ASN A 23 -13.60 0.08 -35.00
CA ASN A 23 -12.58 -0.85 -35.49
C ASN A 23 -11.77 -0.39 -36.72
N ASP A 24 -10.43 -0.47 -36.62
CA ASP A 24 -9.66 -1.47 -37.36
C ASP A 24 -8.20 -1.54 -36.90
N ASN A 25 -7.63 -2.73 -37.02
CA ASN A 25 -6.24 -3.10 -36.70
C ASN A 25 -5.22 -2.23 -37.45
N VAL A 26 -4.31 -1.57 -36.72
CA VAL A 26 -3.03 -1.11 -37.30
C VAL A 26 -1.90 -1.44 -36.33
N SER A 27 -1.05 -2.38 -36.75
CA SER A 27 0.26 -2.65 -36.15
C SER A 27 1.24 -1.56 -36.58
N LEU A 28 1.70 -0.74 -35.64
CA LEU A 28 2.72 0.28 -35.90
C LEU A 28 4.11 -0.29 -35.56
N ALA A 29 4.86 -0.69 -36.58
CA ALA A 29 6.29 -0.95 -36.48
C ALA A 29 7.03 0.39 -36.48
N ILE A 30 7.67 0.76 -35.37
CA ILE A 30 8.50 1.96 -35.28
C ILE A 30 9.95 1.61 -35.60
N GLN A 31 10.39 2.04 -36.77
CA GLN A 31 11.77 1.98 -37.26
C GLN A 31 12.48 3.28 -36.87
N PHE A 32 13.43 3.23 -35.94
CA PHE A 32 14.25 4.40 -35.59
C PHE A 32 15.53 4.43 -36.42
N GLY A 33 15.54 5.26 -37.46
CA GLY A 33 16.73 5.65 -38.19
C GLY A 33 16.77 7.18 -38.31
N GLY A 34 17.81 7.81 -37.77
CA GLY A 34 17.99 9.25 -37.89
C GLY A 34 19.23 9.76 -37.17
N ARG A 35 20.37 9.77 -37.86
CA ARG A 35 21.55 10.57 -37.49
C ARG A 35 21.18 12.04 -37.50
N SER A 36 21.49 12.76 -36.43
CA SER A 36 21.55 14.23 -36.44
C SER A 36 23.02 14.66 -36.33
N ASP A 37 23.57 15.14 -37.45
CA ASP A 37 24.86 15.84 -37.47
C ASP A 37 24.65 17.28 -36.97
N LEU A 38 25.25 17.62 -35.83
CA LEU A 38 25.35 18.98 -35.34
C LEU A 38 26.73 19.53 -35.72
N SER A 39 26.79 20.36 -36.77
CA SER A 39 27.99 21.14 -37.10
C SER A 39 27.90 22.52 -36.45
N CYS A 40 28.79 22.80 -35.51
CA CYS A 40 29.00 24.15 -34.98
C CYS A 40 30.29 24.72 -35.59
N THR A 41 30.18 25.74 -36.44
CA THR A 41 31.34 26.45 -37.01
C THR A 41 31.71 27.64 -36.13
N SER A 42 32.84 27.57 -35.43
CA SER A 42 33.51 28.75 -34.86
C SER A 42 34.74 29.09 -35.69
N LYS A 43 34.82 30.36 -36.14
CA LYS A 43 36.03 30.93 -36.76
C LYS A 43 36.99 31.32 -35.65
N LEU A 44 38.14 30.66 -35.56
CA LEU A 44 39.33 31.15 -34.84
C LEU A 44 40.59 30.89 -35.68
N GLY A 45 41.48 31.88 -35.65
CA GLY A 45 42.56 32.08 -36.61
C GLY A 45 43.71 31.07 -36.59
N ASN A 46 44.53 31.22 -37.64
CA ASN A 46 45.75 30.51 -38.00
C ASN A 46 46.57 29.89 -36.86
N GLY A 47 46.68 28.56 -36.90
CA GLY A 47 47.71 27.80 -36.19
C GLY A 47 47.71 26.33 -36.63
N LYS A 48 48.73 25.91 -37.38
CA LYS A 48 48.95 24.50 -37.77
C LYS A 48 49.49 23.70 -36.58
N MET A 49 48.87 22.56 -36.25
CA MET A 49 49.56 21.26 -36.22
C MET A 49 48.60 20.08 -35.97
N LYS A 50 48.95 18.96 -36.60
CA LYS A 50 48.20 17.73 -36.75
C LYS A 50 48.43 16.80 -35.56
N THR A 51 47.36 16.31 -34.94
CA THR A 51 47.37 15.06 -34.16
C THR A 51 46.01 14.39 -34.35
N LYS A 52 45.95 13.35 -35.17
CA LYS A 52 44.75 12.51 -35.32
C LYS A 52 44.68 11.56 -34.12
N THR A 53 44.03 11.98 -33.05
CA THR A 53 43.60 11.07 -31.99
C THR A 53 42.30 10.42 -32.45
N ILE A 54 42.37 9.15 -32.85
CA ILE A 54 41.18 8.32 -33.06
C ILE A 54 40.65 7.98 -31.67
N ILE A 55 39.65 8.72 -31.21
CA ILE A 55 38.87 8.37 -30.02
C ILE A 55 37.89 7.29 -30.46
N SER A 56 38.24 6.04 -30.22
CA SER A 56 37.32 4.91 -30.35
C SER A 56 36.21 5.06 -29.31
N PHE A 57 35.04 5.51 -29.73
CA PHE A 57 33.81 5.39 -28.95
C PHE A 57 33.44 3.91 -28.88
N PHE A 58 33.77 3.24 -27.77
CA PHE A 58 33.11 1.99 -27.41
C PHE A 58 31.67 2.33 -27.02
N LEU A 59 30.75 2.10 -27.95
CA LEU A 59 29.33 2.01 -27.63
C LEU A 59 29.15 0.74 -26.81
N ALA A 60 29.26 0.85 -25.48
CA ALA A 60 28.81 -0.20 -24.59
C ALA A 60 27.30 -0.30 -24.77
N ILE A 61 26.87 -1.23 -25.62
CA ILE A 61 25.49 -1.71 -25.64
C ILE A 61 25.33 -2.41 -24.29
N SER A 62 24.90 -1.63 -23.30
CA SER A 62 24.40 -2.17 -22.04
C SER A 62 23.17 -2.96 -22.42
N THR A 63 23.34 -4.27 -22.59
CA THR A 63 22.24 -5.21 -22.62
C THR A 63 21.58 -5.10 -21.25
N THR A 64 20.62 -4.19 -21.12
CA THR A 64 19.67 -4.21 -20.01
C THR A 64 19.00 -5.56 -20.08
N CYS A 65 19.53 -6.50 -19.28
CA CYS A 65 18.88 -7.74 -18.98
C CYS A 65 17.57 -7.34 -18.29
N LEU A 66 16.50 -7.20 -19.07
CA LEU A 66 15.16 -7.01 -18.55
C LEU A 66 14.88 -8.27 -17.74
N TYR A 67 15.05 -8.16 -16.43
CA TYR A 67 14.55 -9.12 -15.47
C TYR A 67 13.03 -9.11 -15.63
N SER A 68 12.53 -9.90 -16.57
CA SER A 68 11.11 -10.21 -16.66
C SER A 68 10.84 -11.12 -15.47
N GLN A 69 10.60 -10.54 -14.30
CA GLN A 69 9.99 -11.28 -13.20
C GLN A 69 8.68 -11.82 -13.74
N THR A 70 8.62 -13.13 -13.96
CA THR A 70 7.41 -13.79 -14.41
C THR A 70 6.36 -13.58 -13.33
N PHE A 71 5.31 -12.84 -13.65
CA PHE A 71 4.17 -12.66 -12.76
C PHE A 71 3.57 -14.05 -12.47
N ASN A 72 3.74 -14.54 -11.24
CA ASN A 72 3.32 -15.86 -10.81
C ASN A 72 2.43 -15.76 -9.56
N GLN A 73 1.26 -15.15 -9.73
CA GLN A 73 0.22 -15.11 -8.72
C GLN A 73 -1.04 -15.78 -9.24
N LYS A 74 -1.84 -16.34 -8.32
CA LYS A 74 -3.10 -17.03 -8.64
C LYS A 74 -4.14 -16.10 -9.26
N TYR A 75 -4.13 -14.83 -8.86
CA TYR A 75 -5.09 -13.81 -9.27
C TYR A 75 -4.36 -12.58 -9.82
N GLY A 76 -5.11 -11.73 -10.52
CA GLY A 76 -4.57 -10.53 -11.16
C GLY A 76 -3.74 -10.85 -12.40
N ASN A 77 -3.18 -9.81 -13.02
CA ASN A 77 -2.26 -9.93 -14.15
C ASN A 77 -1.15 -8.88 -14.05
N GLU A 78 -0.20 -8.92 -14.97
CA GLU A 78 0.94 -8.01 -14.98
C GLU A 78 0.54 -6.53 -15.13
N SER A 79 -0.51 -6.24 -15.90
CA SER A 79 -1.02 -4.87 -16.06
C SER A 79 -1.58 -4.34 -14.74
N ASP A 80 -2.31 -5.18 -14.00
CA ASP A 80 -2.83 -4.84 -12.68
C ASP A 80 -1.71 -4.63 -11.67
N TYR A 81 -0.69 -5.47 -11.70
CA TYR A 81 0.48 -5.32 -10.85
C TYR A 81 1.16 -3.97 -11.10
N LYS A 82 1.44 -3.63 -12.36
CA LYS A 82 2.04 -2.34 -12.73
C LYS A 82 1.15 -1.16 -12.32
N ARG A 83 -0.18 -1.30 -12.46
CA ARG A 83 -1.13 -0.27 -12.05
C ARG A 83 -1.10 -0.04 -10.54
N LEU A 84 -1.16 -1.10 -9.74
CA LEU A 84 -1.10 -1.01 -8.28
C LEU A 84 0.25 -0.47 -7.80
N TYR A 85 1.35 -0.87 -8.44
CA TYR A 85 2.67 -0.31 -8.14
C TYR A 85 2.70 1.20 -8.40
N TYR A 86 2.17 1.65 -9.55
CA TYR A 86 2.04 3.07 -9.86
C TYR A 86 1.18 3.80 -8.83
N LEU A 87 0.03 3.26 -8.45
CA LEU A 87 -0.85 3.86 -7.44
C LEU A 87 -0.13 4.00 -6.10
N ASN A 88 0.65 3.00 -5.70
CA ASN A 88 1.47 3.07 -4.49
C ASN A 88 2.50 4.21 -4.56
N THR A 89 3.19 4.36 -5.69
CA THR A 89 4.10 5.49 -5.92
C THR A 89 3.36 6.83 -5.81
N GLN A 90 2.18 6.95 -6.42
CA GLN A 90 1.35 8.15 -6.31
C GLN A 90 0.92 8.42 -4.87
N TYR A 91 0.60 7.37 -4.10
CA TYR A 91 0.23 7.50 -2.70
C TYR A 91 1.35 8.17 -1.89
N ILE A 92 2.57 7.62 -1.94
CA ILE A 92 3.71 8.18 -1.21
C ILE A 92 4.04 9.59 -1.67
N ASN A 93 4.06 9.81 -2.99
CA ASN A 93 4.34 11.13 -3.54
C ASN A 93 3.31 12.17 -3.09
N SER A 94 2.02 11.80 -3.07
CA SER A 94 0.94 12.68 -2.61
C SER A 94 1.04 12.96 -1.12
N TRP A 95 1.50 12.01 -0.31
CA TRP A 95 1.78 12.26 1.10
C TRP A 95 2.91 13.28 1.26
N VAL A 96 4.05 13.08 0.61
CA VAL A 96 5.20 13.98 0.73
C VAL A 96 4.85 15.43 0.33
N HIS A 97 4.04 15.59 -0.72
CA HIS A 97 3.66 16.89 -1.26
C HIS A 97 2.35 17.46 -0.70
N SER A 98 1.72 16.77 0.25
CA SER A 98 0.41 17.15 0.81
C SER A 98 -0.69 17.32 -0.24
N ASP A 99 -0.62 16.54 -1.33
CA ASP A 99 -1.54 16.61 -2.47
C ASP A 99 -2.84 15.85 -2.19
N THR A 100 -3.80 16.56 -1.58
CA THR A 100 -5.13 16.02 -1.30
C THR A 100 -5.99 15.81 -2.54
N ALA A 101 -5.67 16.44 -3.68
CA ALA A 101 -6.43 16.25 -4.91
C ALA A 101 -6.16 14.84 -5.47
N THR A 102 -4.90 14.41 -5.51
CA THR A 102 -4.56 13.03 -5.93
C THR A 102 -5.20 11.99 -5.01
N TYR A 103 -5.21 12.23 -3.69
CA TYR A 103 -5.92 11.34 -2.76
C TYR A 103 -7.41 11.21 -3.08
N ASN A 104 -8.10 12.34 -3.26
CA ASN A 104 -9.54 12.35 -3.43
C ASN A 104 -10.00 11.83 -4.80
N HIS A 105 -9.21 12.03 -5.85
CA HIS A 105 -9.62 11.72 -7.22
C HIS A 105 -9.03 10.40 -7.75
N LEU A 106 -7.84 10.01 -7.30
CA LEU A 106 -7.12 8.85 -7.84
C LEU A 106 -7.06 7.68 -6.87
N LEU A 107 -6.86 7.95 -5.58
CA LEU A 107 -6.43 6.93 -4.62
C LEU A 107 -7.57 6.41 -3.74
N TRP A 108 -8.35 7.30 -3.10
CA TRP A 108 -9.25 6.91 -2.02
C TRP A 108 -10.70 6.77 -2.45
N ALA A 109 -11.25 5.59 -2.15
CA ALA A 109 -12.69 5.38 -2.21
C ALA A 109 -13.41 6.23 -1.17
N ASP A 110 -14.71 6.49 -1.37
CA ASP A 110 -15.49 7.30 -0.44
C ASP A 110 -15.66 6.64 0.94
N ASP A 111 -15.59 5.32 0.99
CA ASP A 111 -15.54 4.51 2.20
C ASP A 111 -14.10 4.30 2.72
N PHE A 112 -13.09 5.04 2.25
CA PHE A 112 -11.70 4.82 2.70
C PHE A 112 -11.53 5.02 4.22
N VAL A 113 -10.74 4.11 4.84
CA VAL A 113 -10.37 4.18 6.26
C VAL A 113 -8.88 3.98 6.45
N HIS A 114 -8.26 4.90 7.20
CA HIS A 114 -6.87 4.83 7.61
C HIS A 114 -6.73 4.37 9.07
N GLN A 115 -5.90 3.37 9.34
CA GLN A 115 -5.49 2.99 10.70
C GLN A 115 -4.08 3.52 10.98
N SER A 116 -3.97 4.37 12.02
CA SER A 116 -2.69 4.95 12.45
C SER A 116 -1.78 3.92 13.10
N GLY A 117 -0.53 3.85 12.65
CA GLY A 117 0.50 2.98 13.21
C GLY A 117 1.04 3.38 14.58
N SER A 118 0.80 4.62 14.99
CA SER A 118 1.26 5.11 16.29
C SER A 118 0.23 4.91 17.40
N THR A 119 -1.06 4.93 17.09
CA THR A 119 -2.15 4.96 18.11
C THR A 119 -3.20 3.88 17.92
N GLY A 120 -3.27 3.24 16.74
CA GLY A 120 -4.38 2.36 16.37
C GLY A 120 -5.70 3.13 16.09
N LEU A 121 -5.67 4.47 16.02
CA LEU A 121 -6.86 5.25 15.69
C LEU A 121 -7.32 4.99 14.25
N LEU A 122 -8.63 4.92 14.05
CA LEU A 122 -9.26 4.81 12.74
C LEU A 122 -9.74 6.19 12.25
N PHE A 123 -9.32 6.56 11.05
CA PHE A 123 -9.67 7.82 10.42
C PHE A 123 -10.39 7.57 9.09
N PRO A 124 -11.71 7.85 9.00
CA PRO A 124 -12.41 7.91 7.72
C PRO A 124 -11.82 8.99 6.80
N LYS A 125 -12.01 8.85 5.48
CA LYS A 125 -11.53 9.75 4.42
C LYS A 125 -11.56 11.25 4.79
N MET A 126 -12.71 11.74 5.24
CA MET A 126 -12.89 13.15 5.59
C MET A 126 -12.02 13.63 6.76
N GLN A 127 -11.74 12.77 7.73
CA GLN A 127 -10.89 13.10 8.87
C GLN A 127 -9.41 13.06 8.48
N ILE A 128 -8.98 11.98 7.83
CA ILE A 128 -7.58 11.81 7.43
C ILE A 128 -7.14 12.82 6.37
N GLY A 129 -8.02 13.24 5.47
CA GLY A 129 -7.73 14.27 4.47
C GLY A 129 -7.26 15.59 5.08
N LYS A 130 -7.77 15.97 6.25
CA LYS A 130 -7.34 17.19 6.97
C LYS A 130 -5.91 17.08 7.48
N ILE A 131 -5.51 15.88 7.92
CA ILE A 131 -4.15 15.57 8.38
C ILE A 131 -3.22 15.54 7.17
N PHE A 132 -3.61 14.83 6.11
CA PHE A 132 -2.81 14.64 4.91
C PHE A 132 -2.61 15.94 4.12
N GLY A 133 -3.53 16.90 4.21
CA GLY A 133 -3.39 18.23 3.61
C GLY A 133 -2.46 19.20 4.35
N GLN A 134 -1.97 18.87 5.54
CA GLN A 134 -1.00 19.74 6.22
C GLN A 134 0.34 19.76 5.45
N PRO A 135 0.92 20.93 5.14
CA PRO A 135 2.21 21.02 4.46
C PRO A 135 3.33 20.36 5.28
N ARG A 136 4.10 19.45 4.67
CA ARG A 136 5.19 18.73 5.36
C ARG A 136 6.49 18.61 4.59
N LEU A 137 6.53 19.01 3.31
CA LEU A 137 7.72 18.84 2.46
C LEU A 137 8.97 19.50 3.06
N HIS A 138 8.80 20.60 3.79
CA HIS A 138 9.88 21.33 4.44
C HIS A 138 10.34 20.73 5.79
N GLU A 139 9.76 19.60 6.21
CA GLU A 139 10.09 18.89 7.45
C GLU A 139 10.79 17.56 7.18
N ILE A 140 10.82 17.11 5.93
CA ILE A 140 11.23 15.75 5.54
C ILE A 140 12.55 15.80 4.76
N THR A 141 13.51 14.97 5.15
CA THR A 141 14.72 14.70 4.37
C THR A 141 14.41 13.68 3.28
N TYR A 142 13.80 12.55 3.64
CA TYR A 142 13.26 11.60 2.68
C TYR A 142 12.11 10.76 3.27
N PHE A 143 11.21 10.34 2.38
CA PHE A 143 10.19 9.34 2.62
C PHE A 143 9.80 8.73 1.26
N TYR A 144 10.02 7.44 1.07
CA TYR A 144 9.74 6.73 -0.17
C TYR A 144 9.23 5.32 0.12
N ALA A 145 8.55 4.67 -0.84
CA ALA A 145 8.18 3.27 -0.68
C ALA A 145 9.40 2.37 -0.94
N ASP A 146 9.80 1.58 0.05
CA ASP A 146 10.75 0.49 -0.11
C ASP A 146 10.07 -0.87 0.12
N GLU A 147 10.68 -1.95 -0.35
CA GLU A 147 10.18 -3.32 -0.22
C GLU A 147 8.70 -3.53 -0.65
N VAL A 148 8.29 -2.90 -1.76
CA VAL A 148 6.89 -2.99 -2.22
C VAL A 148 6.52 -4.42 -2.61
N GLN A 149 5.52 -4.98 -1.93
CA GLN A 149 4.93 -6.28 -2.25
C GLN A 149 3.44 -6.12 -2.57
N ILE A 150 3.04 -6.59 -3.75
CA ILE A 150 1.63 -6.57 -4.19
C ILE A 150 1.15 -8.01 -4.23
N ARG A 151 0.06 -8.31 -3.50
CA ARG A 151 -0.55 -9.64 -3.42
C ARG A 151 -2.01 -9.57 -3.82
N PHE A 152 -2.39 -10.26 -4.89
CA PHE A 152 -3.80 -10.38 -5.28
C PHE A 152 -4.48 -11.46 -4.44
N ILE A 153 -5.63 -11.12 -3.84
CA ILE A 153 -6.43 -12.03 -2.98
C ILE A 153 -7.71 -12.51 -3.70
N SER A 154 -8.12 -11.79 -4.75
CA SER A 154 -9.07 -12.16 -5.79
C SER A 154 -8.70 -11.41 -7.09
N ASN A 155 -9.47 -11.56 -8.17
CA ASN A 155 -9.22 -10.79 -9.40
C ASN A 155 -9.50 -9.28 -9.25
N ASP A 156 -10.33 -8.91 -8.26
CA ASP A 156 -10.79 -7.55 -8.04
C ASP A 156 -10.37 -7.01 -6.66
N ALA A 157 -9.47 -7.71 -5.95
CA ALA A 157 -8.95 -7.28 -4.67
C ALA A 157 -7.46 -7.61 -4.52
N ALA A 158 -6.70 -6.65 -3.99
CA ALA A 158 -5.27 -6.78 -3.76
C ALA A 158 -4.84 -6.09 -2.47
N LEU A 159 -3.75 -6.61 -1.90
CA LEU A 159 -3.02 -6.03 -0.78
C LEU A 159 -1.72 -5.44 -1.31
N VAL A 160 -1.38 -4.25 -0.85
CA VAL A 160 -0.10 -3.58 -1.12
C VAL A 160 0.61 -3.36 0.20
N PHE A 161 1.77 -3.98 0.35
CA PHE A 161 2.66 -3.77 1.47
C PHE A 161 3.87 -2.97 1.02
N ALA A 162 4.36 -2.09 1.88
CA ALA A 162 5.70 -1.52 1.73
C ALA A 162 6.27 -1.14 3.10
N GLU A 163 7.59 -1.03 3.17
CA GLU A 163 8.33 -0.57 4.33
C GLU A 163 8.95 0.79 4.01
N PRO A 164 8.24 1.92 4.19
CA PRO A 164 8.82 3.21 3.88
C PRO A 164 9.78 3.68 4.98
N PRO A 165 11.05 3.94 4.67
CA PRO A 165 11.93 4.65 5.59
C PRO A 165 11.54 6.12 5.67
N TYR A 166 11.64 6.69 6.88
CA TYR A 166 11.36 8.09 7.15
C TYR A 166 12.51 8.73 7.91
N LEU A 167 12.97 9.87 7.40
CA LEU A 167 13.89 10.76 8.11
C LEU A 167 13.43 12.21 7.95
N GLY A 168 13.08 12.87 9.06
CA GLY A 168 12.84 14.31 9.10
C GLY A 168 14.13 15.12 9.11
N ILE A 169 14.04 16.42 8.83
CA ILE A 169 15.21 17.33 8.80
C ILE A 169 15.86 17.47 10.18
N ASN A 170 15.05 17.41 11.24
CA ASN A 170 15.51 17.56 12.63
C ASN A 170 15.71 16.22 13.33
N ASP A 171 15.45 15.11 12.64
CA ASP A 171 15.57 13.78 13.23
C ASP A 171 17.04 13.37 13.25
N LYS A 172 17.44 12.66 14.31
CA LYS A 172 18.80 12.13 14.44
C LYS A 172 18.97 10.76 13.80
N GLU A 173 17.87 10.03 13.68
CA GLU A 173 17.85 8.64 13.26
C GLU A 173 16.63 8.41 12.36
N GLU A 174 16.81 7.50 11.39
CA GLU A 174 15.73 7.02 10.54
C GLU A 174 14.75 6.19 11.36
N THR A 175 13.47 6.30 11.00
CA THR A 175 12.41 5.42 11.53
C THR A 175 11.80 4.60 10.40
N LEU A 176 11.33 3.41 10.75
CA LEU A 176 10.69 2.49 9.82
C LEU A 176 9.24 2.26 10.23
N SER A 177 8.38 2.13 9.23
CA SER A 177 7.02 1.64 9.39
C SER A 177 6.74 0.63 8.29
N ARG A 178 5.70 -0.17 8.45
CA ARG A 178 5.17 -1.00 7.37
C ARG A 178 3.68 -0.77 7.25
N TYR A 179 3.19 -0.65 6.02
CA TYR A 179 1.76 -0.55 5.77
C TYR A 179 1.21 -1.76 5.02
N ASN A 180 -0.09 -1.94 5.16
CA ASN A 180 -0.94 -2.85 4.39
C ASN A 180 -2.14 -2.05 3.88
N ASP A 181 -2.10 -1.73 2.60
CA ASP A 181 -3.17 -1.06 1.87
C ASP A 181 -4.03 -2.08 1.13
N VAL A 182 -5.34 -1.87 1.17
CA VAL A 182 -6.32 -2.72 0.48
C VAL A 182 -6.86 -1.97 -0.73
N TYR A 183 -6.66 -2.54 -1.90
CA TYR A 183 -7.19 -2.04 -3.16
C TYR A 183 -8.31 -2.95 -3.66
N ILE A 184 -9.41 -2.33 -4.09
CA ILE A 184 -10.55 -3.02 -4.71
C ILE A 184 -10.73 -2.46 -6.12
N ARG A 185 -11.03 -3.31 -7.09
CA ARG A 185 -11.43 -2.86 -8.42
C ARG A 185 -12.91 -2.50 -8.39
N ARG A 186 -13.23 -1.24 -8.66
CA ARG A 186 -14.61 -0.73 -8.77
C ARG A 186 -14.75 -0.01 -10.11
N ASN A 187 -15.76 -0.37 -10.88
CA ASN A 187 -16.02 0.22 -12.21
C ASN A 187 -14.79 0.21 -13.13
N GLY A 188 -14.02 -0.89 -13.11
CA GLY A 188 -12.81 -1.06 -13.91
C GLY A 188 -11.55 -0.34 -13.38
N ALA A 189 -11.65 0.44 -12.30
CA ALA A 189 -10.51 1.13 -11.71
C ALA A 189 -10.12 0.53 -10.35
N TRP A 190 -8.81 0.39 -10.12
CA TRP A 190 -8.27 0.06 -8.80
C TRP A 190 -8.33 1.30 -7.90
N ILE A 191 -8.94 1.15 -6.71
CA ILE A 191 -9.10 2.20 -5.72
C ILE A 191 -8.78 1.67 -4.32
N CYS A 192 -8.09 2.47 -3.51
CA CYS A 192 -7.72 2.14 -2.13
C CYS A 192 -8.93 2.34 -1.20
N VAL A 193 -9.27 1.32 -0.44
CA VAL A 193 -10.40 1.30 0.50
C VAL A 193 -9.95 1.28 1.96
N SER A 194 -8.68 0.94 2.21
CA SER A 194 -8.10 0.98 3.54
C SER A 194 -6.58 1.09 3.47
N ALA A 195 -5.98 1.84 4.39
CA ALA A 195 -4.54 1.90 4.60
C ALA A 195 -4.24 1.68 6.08
N ASN A 196 -3.44 0.67 6.41
CA ASN A 196 -3.16 0.31 7.80
C ASN A 196 -1.65 0.36 8.03
N ILE A 197 -1.20 1.16 8.99
CA ILE A 197 0.22 1.32 9.29
C ILE A 197 0.54 0.62 10.60
N THR A 198 1.75 0.08 10.70
CA THR A 198 2.35 -0.34 11.96
C THR A 198 3.80 0.13 12.01
N ASN A 199 4.18 0.80 13.10
CA ASN A 199 5.55 1.27 13.28
C ASN A 199 6.48 0.08 13.63
N ILE A 200 7.66 0.05 13.02
CA ILE A 200 8.69 -0.96 13.31
C ILE A 200 9.59 -0.44 14.43
N GLY A 201 9.88 -1.28 15.41
CA GLY A 201 10.80 -0.95 16.50
C GLY A 201 10.29 0.08 17.52
N SER A 202 9.07 0.61 17.35
CA SER A 202 8.47 1.52 18.33
C SER A 202 8.24 0.81 19.66
N LYS A 203 8.71 1.39 20.77
CA LYS A 203 8.36 0.90 22.11
C LYS A 203 6.86 1.08 22.32
N ALA A 204 6.20 0.00 22.73
CA ALA A 204 4.80 0.05 23.13
C ALA A 204 4.63 1.09 24.25
N ALA A 205 3.76 2.09 24.04
CA ALA A 205 3.33 2.91 25.15
C ALA A 205 2.41 2.09 26.05
N LYS A 206 2.23 2.53 27.29
CA LYS A 206 1.31 1.84 28.21
C LYS A 206 -0.12 2.08 27.75
N PHE A 207 -0.86 1.03 27.43
CA PHE A 207 -2.29 1.10 27.14
C PHE A 207 -3.06 1.70 28.32
N SER A 208 -3.94 2.67 28.03
CA SER A 208 -4.82 3.27 29.03
C SER A 208 -6.30 2.98 28.75
N LYS A 209 -6.75 3.13 27.49
CA LYS A 209 -8.14 2.86 27.08
C LYS A 209 -8.24 2.57 25.58
N THR A 210 -9.38 2.09 25.11
CA THR A 210 -9.66 2.01 23.68
C THR A 210 -9.89 3.39 23.05
N PRO A 211 -9.57 3.56 21.76
CA PRO A 211 -9.99 4.72 20.99
C PRO A 211 -11.49 4.95 21.04
N GLU A 212 -11.90 6.21 20.81
CA GLU A 212 -13.30 6.53 20.61
C GLU A 212 -13.86 5.77 19.40
N PHE A 213 -15.10 5.31 19.53
CA PHE A 213 -15.78 4.62 18.46
C PHE A 213 -16.11 5.60 17.33
N VAL A 214 -15.61 5.31 16.12
CA VAL A 214 -15.95 6.04 14.90
C VAL A 214 -16.74 5.11 14.00
N THR A 215 -17.92 5.54 13.55
CA THR A 215 -18.73 4.76 12.62
C THR A 215 -18.07 4.72 11.25
N LEU A 216 -17.86 3.53 10.72
CA LEU A 216 -17.29 3.30 9.40
C LEU A 216 -18.39 2.97 8.39
N ILE A 217 -18.17 3.35 7.14
CA ILE A 217 -19.12 3.14 6.05
C ILE A 217 -18.71 1.90 5.26
N SER A 218 -19.68 1.08 4.87
CA SER A 218 -19.48 -0.03 3.95
C SER A 218 -19.88 0.37 2.53
N TYR A 219 -19.13 -0.08 1.53
CA TYR A 219 -19.53 0.08 0.12
C TYR A 219 -20.73 -0.81 -0.24
N LYS A 220 -20.78 -2.01 0.33
CA LYS A 220 -21.92 -2.93 0.25
C LYS A 220 -22.51 -3.12 1.65
N LYS A 221 -23.80 -3.46 1.73
CA LYS A 221 -24.44 -3.71 3.04
C LYS A 221 -23.98 -5.02 3.68
N GLY A 222 -23.65 -6.01 2.86
CA GLY A 222 -23.57 -7.41 3.28
C GLY A 222 -24.94 -8.01 3.56
N THR A 223 -25.00 -9.34 3.69
CA THR A 223 -26.22 -10.04 4.13
C THR A 223 -26.17 -10.28 5.64
N GLU A 224 -27.32 -10.40 6.29
CA GLU A 224 -27.40 -10.74 7.73
C GLU A 224 -26.67 -12.06 8.03
N LYS A 225 -26.80 -13.05 7.13
CA LYS A 225 -26.09 -14.32 7.21
C LYS A 225 -24.58 -14.16 7.13
N ASP A 226 -24.07 -13.35 6.19
CA ASP A 226 -22.63 -13.13 6.07
C ASP A 226 -22.09 -12.37 7.29
N ILE A 227 -22.84 -11.42 7.84
CA ILE A 227 -22.50 -10.71 9.08
C ILE A 227 -22.37 -11.72 10.24
N GLU A 228 -23.38 -12.56 10.47
CA GLU A 228 -23.34 -13.57 11.54
C GLU A 228 -22.14 -14.53 11.41
N ILE A 229 -21.84 -14.96 10.18
CA ILE A 229 -20.67 -15.81 9.89
C ILE A 229 -19.38 -15.09 10.28
N LEU A 230 -19.21 -13.84 9.85
CA LEU A 230 -18.01 -13.04 10.10
C LEU A 230 -17.84 -12.70 11.58
N GLU A 231 -18.92 -12.44 12.31
CA GLU A 231 -18.89 -12.25 13.78
C GLU A 231 -18.39 -13.51 14.49
N ASN A 232 -18.91 -14.68 14.11
CA ASN A 232 -18.48 -15.96 14.66
C ASN A 232 -17.01 -16.26 14.32
N LEU A 233 -16.59 -16.00 13.08
CA LEU A 233 -15.20 -16.16 12.66
C LEU A 233 -14.26 -15.26 13.46
N ASN A 234 -14.63 -13.99 13.67
CA ASN A 234 -13.84 -13.06 14.49
C ASN A 234 -13.71 -13.53 15.95
N GLN A 235 -14.82 -14.00 16.54
CA GLN A 235 -14.82 -14.51 17.91
C GLN A 235 -13.90 -15.74 18.04
N LYS A 236 -13.96 -16.69 17.09
CA LYS A 236 -13.08 -17.85 17.06
C LYS A 236 -11.62 -17.47 16.80
N HIS A 237 -11.37 -16.46 15.97
CA HIS A 237 -10.05 -15.94 15.69
C HIS A 237 -9.39 -15.40 16.97
N ALA A 238 -10.10 -14.54 17.70
CA ALA A 238 -9.65 -14.03 19.00
C ALA A 238 -9.45 -15.16 20.01
N GLU A 239 -10.42 -16.08 20.13
CA GLU A 239 -10.32 -17.23 21.03
C GLU A 239 -9.08 -18.10 20.75
N ALA A 240 -8.76 -18.35 19.48
CA ALA A 240 -7.59 -19.12 19.09
C ALA A 240 -6.29 -18.51 19.65
N PHE A 241 -6.13 -17.19 19.54
CA PHE A 241 -4.98 -16.48 20.09
C PHE A 241 -4.93 -16.52 21.63
N MET A 242 -6.08 -16.34 22.28
CA MET A 242 -6.15 -16.26 23.75
C MET A 242 -5.94 -17.62 24.43
N LYS A 243 -6.38 -18.69 23.77
CA LYS A 243 -6.26 -20.08 24.26
C LYS A 243 -5.05 -20.83 23.71
N SER A 244 -4.19 -20.17 22.92
CA SER A 244 -3.07 -20.80 22.21
C SER A 244 -3.49 -22.03 21.39
N ASN A 245 -4.62 -21.93 20.67
CA ASN A 245 -5.22 -23.06 19.96
C ASN A 245 -5.08 -22.90 18.43
N PRO A 246 -4.00 -23.42 17.81
CA PRO A 246 -3.79 -23.32 16.37
C PRO A 246 -4.80 -24.10 15.53
N ALA A 247 -5.48 -25.10 16.10
CA ALA A 247 -6.50 -25.85 15.36
C ALA A 247 -7.71 -24.97 15.03
N LEU A 248 -8.15 -24.12 15.98
CA LEU A 248 -9.22 -23.15 15.72
C LEU A 248 -8.84 -22.16 14.60
N LEU A 249 -7.57 -21.75 14.57
CA LEU A 249 -7.09 -20.77 13.62
C LEU A 249 -6.92 -21.35 12.21
N LYS A 250 -6.47 -22.62 12.12
CA LYS A 250 -6.19 -23.31 10.86
C LYS A 250 -7.37 -23.30 9.89
N ASP A 251 -8.59 -23.44 10.41
CA ASP A 251 -9.83 -23.51 9.63
C ASP A 251 -10.38 -22.11 9.26
N ILE A 252 -9.84 -21.05 9.86
CA ILE A 252 -10.23 -19.65 9.60
C ILE A 252 -9.29 -19.03 8.56
N LEU A 253 -8.00 -19.31 8.66
CA LEU A 253 -6.97 -18.70 7.82
C LEU A 253 -6.88 -19.40 6.46
N ALA A 254 -6.94 -18.61 5.40
CA ALA A 254 -6.66 -19.04 4.05
C ALA A 254 -5.19 -19.48 3.87
N ASP A 255 -4.92 -20.39 2.94
CA ASP A 255 -3.55 -20.89 2.70
C ASP A 255 -2.54 -19.77 2.32
N ASP A 256 -3.02 -18.71 1.69
CA ASP A 256 -2.26 -17.51 1.29
C ASP A 256 -2.33 -16.37 2.33
N PHE A 257 -2.72 -16.66 3.57
CA PHE A 257 -2.85 -15.68 4.63
C PHE A 257 -1.52 -14.99 4.97
N ILE A 258 -1.60 -13.67 5.21
CA ILE A 258 -0.49 -12.85 5.71
C ILE A 258 -0.89 -11.94 6.88
N LEU A 259 -0.11 -11.98 7.95
CA LEU A 259 -0.26 -11.11 9.12
C LEU A 259 0.81 -10.04 9.11
N LEU A 260 0.40 -8.76 9.10
CA LEU A 260 1.23 -7.65 9.56
C LEU A 260 1.07 -7.54 11.08
N SER A 261 2.04 -8.07 11.81
CA SER A 261 2.02 -8.08 13.27
C SER A 261 2.36 -6.71 13.85
N SER A 262 2.06 -6.51 15.13
CA SER A 262 2.27 -5.24 15.84
C SER A 262 3.73 -4.84 16.05
N ASN A 263 4.67 -5.73 15.74
CA ASN A 263 6.10 -5.41 15.64
C ASN A 263 6.50 -4.93 14.23
N GLY A 264 5.53 -4.78 13.32
CA GLY A 264 5.71 -4.40 11.93
C GLY A 264 6.28 -5.49 11.02
N GLN A 265 6.43 -6.73 11.51
CA GLN A 265 6.88 -7.88 10.72
C GLN A 265 5.72 -8.58 10.02
N LEU A 266 6.00 -9.15 8.85
CA LEU A 266 5.07 -9.98 8.08
C LEU A 266 5.24 -11.46 8.43
N TYR A 267 4.14 -12.14 8.72
CA TYR A 267 4.11 -13.57 8.99
C TYR A 267 3.12 -14.28 8.08
N GLU A 268 3.59 -15.32 7.40
CA GLU A 268 2.74 -16.25 6.66
C GLU A 268 2.00 -17.19 7.62
N ARG A 269 0.90 -17.78 7.13
CA ARG A 269 0.02 -18.68 7.89
C ARG A 269 0.76 -19.70 8.76
N GLU A 270 1.67 -20.48 8.18
CA GLU A 270 2.36 -21.55 8.90
C GLU A 270 3.23 -21.04 10.04
N VAL A 271 3.81 -19.84 9.88
CA VAL A 271 4.60 -19.19 10.93
C VAL A 271 3.69 -18.72 12.06
N VAL A 272 2.52 -18.14 11.73
CA VAL A 272 1.51 -17.75 12.73
C VAL A 272 1.01 -18.94 13.53
N LEU A 273 0.64 -20.03 12.87
CA LEU A 273 0.18 -21.27 13.53
C LEU A 273 1.26 -21.84 14.45
N ARG A 274 2.53 -21.88 14.00
CA ARG A 274 3.67 -22.35 14.79
C ARG A 274 3.93 -21.49 16.02
N ASN A 275 3.89 -20.16 15.85
CA ASN A 275 4.11 -19.21 16.95
C ASN A 275 3.01 -19.29 18.03
N LEU A 276 1.83 -19.77 17.67
CA LEU A 276 0.74 -19.97 18.61
C LEU A 276 0.94 -21.22 19.49
N THR A 277 1.44 -22.31 18.92
CA THR A 277 1.73 -23.58 19.63
C THR A 277 2.75 -23.41 20.77
N GLY A 278 3.68 -22.45 20.64
CA GLY A 278 4.74 -22.20 21.62
C GLY A 278 4.30 -21.42 22.87
N LYS A 279 3.06 -20.92 22.94
CA LYS A 279 2.58 -20.09 24.06
C LYS A 279 1.88 -20.95 25.12
N THR A 280 2.53 -21.14 26.27
CA THR A 280 1.98 -21.89 27.42
C THR A 280 1.09 -21.07 28.34
N ASN A 281 1.18 -19.73 28.28
CA ASN A 281 0.42 -18.84 29.16
C ASN A 281 -0.94 -18.51 28.52
N LYS A 282 -1.99 -19.21 28.97
CA LYS A 282 -3.37 -18.89 28.63
C LYS A 282 -3.72 -17.51 29.20
N ILE A 283 -4.35 -16.68 28.38
CA ILE A 283 -4.83 -15.37 28.81
C ILE A 283 -6.12 -15.56 29.61
N GLU A 284 -6.12 -15.11 30.87
CA GLU A 284 -7.23 -15.27 31.80
C GLU A 284 -8.43 -14.37 31.48
N SER A 285 -8.18 -13.18 30.91
CA SER A 285 -9.25 -12.25 30.54
C SER A 285 -8.92 -11.46 29.27
N TYR A 286 -9.91 -11.38 28.38
CA TYR A 286 -9.87 -10.52 27.21
C TYR A 286 -11.28 -10.03 26.86
N LYS A 287 -11.35 -8.94 26.12
CA LYS A 287 -12.59 -8.43 25.52
C LYS A 287 -12.31 -7.88 24.13
N ILE A 288 -13.31 -8.01 23.26
CA ILE A 288 -13.35 -7.38 21.95
C ILE A 288 -14.21 -6.13 22.08
N GLU A 289 -13.69 -4.99 21.65
CA GLU A 289 -14.38 -3.70 21.66
C GLU A 289 -14.37 -3.06 20.27
N ASN A 290 -15.30 -2.14 20.05
CA ASN A 290 -15.41 -1.34 18.82
C ASN A 290 -15.47 -2.18 17.52
N GLN A 291 -16.04 -3.39 17.58
CA GLN A 291 -16.15 -4.26 16.42
C GLN A 291 -17.06 -3.65 15.35
N GLN A 292 -16.55 -3.58 14.13
CA GLN A 292 -17.28 -3.14 12.94
C GLN A 292 -16.91 -4.01 11.76
N ILE A 293 -17.93 -4.51 11.04
CA ILE A 293 -17.77 -5.29 9.82
C ILE A 293 -18.12 -4.40 8.63
N ARG A 294 -17.19 -4.30 7.69
CA ARG A 294 -17.35 -3.51 6.48
C ARG A 294 -17.27 -4.39 5.25
N PHE A 295 -18.24 -4.29 4.37
CA PHE A 295 -18.19 -4.95 3.06
C PHE A 295 -17.68 -3.95 2.02
N VAL A 296 -16.47 -4.19 1.52
CA VAL A 296 -15.78 -3.31 0.57
C VAL A 296 -15.90 -3.81 -0.89
N ALA A 297 -16.34 -5.06 -1.06
CA ALA A 297 -16.81 -5.67 -2.29
C ALA A 297 -17.90 -6.71 -1.96
N ASP A 298 -18.47 -7.38 -2.97
CA ASP A 298 -19.48 -8.42 -2.74
C ASP A 298 -18.90 -9.67 -2.05
N ASP A 299 -17.62 -9.95 -2.29
CA ASP A 299 -16.87 -11.10 -1.78
C ASP A 299 -15.71 -10.70 -0.85
N VAL A 300 -15.61 -9.42 -0.44
CA VAL A 300 -14.55 -8.94 0.45
C VAL A 300 -15.12 -8.14 1.61
N ALA A 301 -14.80 -8.60 2.82
CA ALA A 301 -15.17 -7.94 4.07
C ALA A 301 -13.93 -7.62 4.91
N MET A 302 -14.03 -6.55 5.69
CA MET A 302 -12.99 -6.10 6.62
C MET A 302 -13.60 -6.00 8.01
N ILE A 303 -12.92 -6.55 9.02
CA ILE A 303 -13.33 -6.48 10.42
C ILE A 303 -12.34 -5.58 11.14
N HIS A 304 -12.83 -4.46 11.66
CA HIS A 304 -12.07 -3.56 12.51
C HIS A 304 -12.51 -3.75 13.95
N ALA A 305 -11.58 -3.98 14.88
CA ALA A 305 -11.88 -4.11 16.29
C ALA A 305 -10.65 -3.90 17.15
N ALA A 306 -10.87 -3.71 18.45
CA ALA A 306 -9.81 -3.69 19.45
C ALA A 306 -9.91 -4.93 20.32
N ILE A 307 -8.79 -5.63 20.54
CA ILE A 307 -8.69 -6.66 21.58
C ILE A 307 -7.93 -6.09 22.78
N ILE A 308 -8.53 -6.24 23.96
CA ILE A 308 -7.95 -5.79 25.22
C ILE A 308 -7.64 -7.01 26.07
N VAL A 309 -6.37 -7.16 26.44
CA VAL A 309 -5.86 -8.28 27.23
C VAL A 309 -5.55 -7.80 28.64
N ASN A 310 -6.19 -8.42 29.64
CA ASN A 310 -6.01 -8.14 31.06
C ASN A 310 -6.07 -6.65 31.45
N ASN A 311 -6.82 -5.83 30.69
CA ASN A 311 -6.87 -4.36 30.79
C ASN A 311 -5.49 -3.65 30.79
N LYS A 312 -4.48 -4.27 30.17
CA LYS A 312 -3.09 -3.79 30.19
C LYS A 312 -2.48 -3.63 28.81
N ILE A 313 -3.04 -4.32 27.82
CA ILE A 313 -2.57 -4.32 26.44
C ILE A 313 -3.79 -4.15 25.56
N GLY A 314 -3.77 -3.16 24.68
CA GLY A 314 -4.76 -2.97 23.63
C GLY A 314 -4.09 -3.15 22.27
N VAL A 315 -4.74 -3.90 21.39
CA VAL A 315 -4.34 -4.02 19.99
C VAL A 315 -5.54 -3.67 19.13
N GLN A 316 -5.39 -2.66 18.29
CA GLN A 316 -6.33 -2.40 17.20
C GLN A 316 -5.95 -3.34 16.07
N TYR A 317 -6.92 -4.10 15.58
CA TYR A 317 -6.73 -4.97 14.44
C TYR A 317 -7.70 -4.69 13.31
N ASN A 318 -7.25 -5.06 12.12
CA ASN A 318 -8.01 -5.07 10.89
C ASN A 318 -7.79 -6.42 10.20
N ASP A 319 -8.83 -7.25 10.14
CA ASP A 319 -8.80 -8.54 9.49
C ASP A 319 -9.58 -8.49 8.17
N ILE A 320 -9.00 -9.03 7.11
CA ILE A 320 -9.54 -9.02 5.76
C ILE A 320 -9.99 -10.43 5.41
N TYR A 321 -11.29 -10.56 5.14
CA TYR A 321 -11.94 -11.80 4.77
C TYR A 321 -12.34 -11.76 3.29
N VAL A 322 -12.14 -12.88 2.61
CA VAL A 322 -12.59 -13.08 1.22
C VAL A 322 -13.51 -14.30 1.18
N LYS A 323 -14.64 -14.16 0.49
CA LYS A 323 -15.57 -15.25 0.24
C LYS A 323 -15.06 -16.08 -0.94
N ARG A 324 -14.64 -17.33 -0.66
CA ARG A 324 -14.14 -18.28 -1.67
C ARG A 324 -15.15 -19.41 -1.81
N GLY A 325 -15.94 -19.36 -2.88
CA GLY A 325 -17.15 -20.18 -2.98
C GLY A 325 -18.17 -19.75 -1.94
N GLU A 326 -18.64 -20.68 -1.09
CA GLU A 326 -19.60 -20.39 -0.03
C GLU A 326 -18.95 -20.04 1.33
N THR A 327 -17.62 -20.08 1.41
CA THR A 327 -16.90 -19.96 2.68
C THR A 327 -16.12 -18.66 2.77
N TRP A 328 -16.30 -17.94 3.87
CA TRP A 328 -15.44 -16.83 4.25
C TRP A 328 -14.15 -17.34 4.88
N VAL A 329 -13.01 -16.87 4.37
CA VAL A 329 -11.68 -17.17 4.93
C VAL A 329 -10.91 -15.88 5.17
N CYS A 330 -10.14 -15.82 6.25
CA CYS A 330 -9.27 -14.69 6.56
C CYS A 330 -8.01 -14.79 5.70
N VAL A 331 -7.75 -13.78 4.87
CA VAL A 331 -6.58 -13.72 3.97
C VAL A 331 -5.52 -12.74 4.45
N SER A 332 -5.86 -11.83 5.36
CA SER A 332 -4.86 -10.98 5.99
C SER A 332 -5.33 -10.44 7.33
N GLY A 333 -4.39 -10.25 8.24
CA GLY A 333 -4.60 -9.48 9.46
C GLY A 333 -3.56 -8.36 9.57
N ASN A 334 -3.95 -7.24 10.16
CA ASN A 334 -3.04 -6.18 10.57
C ASN A 334 -3.26 -5.85 12.04
N ASN A 335 -2.21 -5.90 12.85
CA ASN A 335 -2.24 -5.59 14.26
C ASN A 335 -1.40 -4.34 14.53
N THR A 336 -1.97 -3.39 15.26
CA THR A 336 -1.27 -2.20 15.74
C THR A 336 -1.53 -2.05 17.24
N LEU A 337 -0.49 -1.77 18.02
CA LEU A 337 -0.66 -1.50 19.44
C LEU A 337 -1.43 -0.19 19.64
N ILE A 338 -2.36 -0.20 20.59
CA ILE A 338 -3.06 1.00 21.03
C ILE A 338 -2.16 1.70 22.04
N ASN A 339 -1.63 2.85 21.63
CA ASN A 339 -0.81 3.71 22.46
C ASN A 339 -1.57 5.01 22.74
N ASN A 340 -1.93 5.25 24.00
CA ASN A 340 -2.62 6.46 24.42
C ASN A 340 -2.44 6.83 25.90
#